data_AF-M0M8G9-F1
#
_entry.id   AF-M0M8G9-F1
#
_cell.length_a   1.000
_cell.length_b   1.000
_cell.length_c   1.000
_cell.angle_alpha   90.00
_cell.angle_beta   90.00
_cell.angle_gamma   90.00
#
_symmetry.space_group_name_H-M   'P 1'
#
loop_
_entity.id
_entity.type
_entity.pdbx_description
1 polymer ?
#
loop_
_entity_poly.entity_id
_entity_poly.type
_entity_poly.pdbx_seq_one_letter_code
_entity_poly.pdbx_strand_id
1 'polypeptide(L)'
;MKLDPSSEKYYELNDGLTTLAYYLGQQADLIDSDRAKQYREFYEEKTANQEPFVDMGTTVCGDEYWHGSTFSEQARWMCDELYDVGRYATSEQEDYGTATALARHGYLDQYLSIRSVSNFDQPHPNQTIEESLNEADSGGFGPSIQNVFRVTSEIVDVILQRASNNHSN
;
A
#
# COMPACT_ATOMS: atom_id res chain seq x y z
N MET A 1 -14.83 27.62 -4.96
CA MET A 1 -14.01 26.97 -6.00
C MET A 1 -14.70 25.65 -6.33
N LYS A 2 -15.28 25.50 -7.53
CA LYS A 2 -15.92 24.25 -7.94
C LYS A 2 -14.89 23.42 -8.69
N LEU A 3 -14.63 22.20 -8.23
CA LEU A 3 -13.70 21.26 -8.85
C LEU A 3 -14.24 20.85 -10.23
N ASP A 4 -13.34 20.72 -11.19
CA ASP A 4 -13.59 20.20 -12.54
C ASP A 4 -14.02 18.71 -12.46
N PRO A 5 -15.18 18.31 -13.00
CA PRO A 5 -15.62 16.91 -13.03
C PRO A 5 -14.80 16.01 -13.95
N SER A 6 -13.90 16.56 -14.78
CA SER A 6 -13.10 15.81 -15.76
C SER A 6 -11.70 15.39 -15.28
N SER A 7 -11.29 15.76 -14.06
CA SER A 7 -10.07 15.21 -13.45
C SER A 7 -10.41 13.93 -12.69
N GLU A 8 -10.01 12.77 -13.20
CA GLU A 8 -10.06 11.50 -12.46
C GLU A 8 -9.49 11.70 -11.05
N LYS A 9 -10.30 11.42 -10.02
CA LYS A 9 -9.92 11.61 -8.60
C LYS A 9 -9.21 10.40 -8.00
N TYR A 10 -9.08 9.34 -8.78
CA TYR A 10 -8.38 8.10 -8.50
C TYR A 10 -7.84 7.53 -9.82
N TYR A 11 -6.91 6.59 -9.75
CA TYR A 11 -6.44 5.84 -10.91
C TYR A 11 -6.69 4.35 -10.69
N GLU A 12 -7.31 3.70 -11.67
CA GLU A 12 -7.33 2.25 -11.75
C GLU A 12 -6.04 1.77 -12.42
N LEU A 13 -5.31 0.90 -11.75
CA LEU A 13 -4.11 0.26 -12.32
C LEU A 13 -4.52 -0.96 -13.15
N ASN A 14 -3.60 -1.46 -13.97
CA ASN A 14 -3.87 -2.60 -14.84
C ASN A 14 -4.19 -3.87 -14.04
N ASP A 15 -5.45 -4.34 -14.10
CA ASP A 15 -5.93 -5.53 -13.38
C ASP A 15 -5.10 -6.80 -13.62
N GLY A 16 -4.64 -7.01 -14.85
CA GLY A 16 -3.81 -8.17 -15.18
C GLY A 16 -2.45 -8.11 -14.50
N LEU A 17 -1.86 -6.91 -14.44
CA LEU A 17 -0.58 -6.67 -13.79
C LEU A 17 -0.70 -6.75 -12.27
N THR A 18 -1.72 -6.15 -11.65
CA THR A 18 -1.96 -6.19 -10.21
C THR A 18 -2.29 -7.61 -9.73
N THR A 19 -3.14 -8.33 -10.47
CA THR A 19 -3.50 -9.73 -10.17
C THR A 19 -2.27 -10.64 -10.26
N LEU A 20 -1.44 -10.47 -11.30
CA LEU A 20 -0.18 -11.22 -11.42
C LEU A 20 0.74 -10.94 -10.23
N ALA A 21 0.93 -9.66 -9.89
CA ALA A 21 1.78 -9.24 -8.79
C ALA A 21 1.33 -9.83 -7.46
N TYR A 22 0.03 -9.83 -7.19
CA TYR A 22 -0.54 -10.45 -5.99
C TYR A 22 -0.22 -11.95 -5.90
N TYR A 23 -0.49 -12.73 -6.95
CA TYR A 23 -0.23 -14.17 -6.92
C TYR A 23 1.25 -14.53 -6.74
N LEU A 24 2.15 -13.77 -7.37
CA LEU A 24 3.59 -13.96 -7.21
C LEU A 24 4.05 -13.52 -5.81
N GLY A 25 3.60 -12.36 -5.35
CA GLY A 25 3.96 -11.81 -4.05
C GLY A 25 3.57 -12.71 -2.87
N GLN A 26 2.44 -13.41 -2.99
CA GLN A 26 2.00 -14.38 -1.96
C GLN A 26 2.97 -15.57 -1.77
N GLN A 27 3.91 -15.79 -2.69
CA GLN A 27 4.94 -16.84 -2.54
C GLN A 27 6.20 -16.34 -1.82
N ALA A 28 6.30 -15.05 -1.51
CA ALA A 28 7.48 -14.49 -0.89
C ALA A 28 7.63 -14.96 0.56
N ASP A 29 8.83 -15.36 0.94
CA ASP A 29 9.17 -15.65 2.33
C ASP A 29 9.31 -14.33 3.11
N LEU A 30 8.19 -13.83 3.62
CA LEU A 30 8.15 -12.58 4.38
C LEU A 30 8.79 -12.73 5.76
N ILE A 31 9.43 -11.66 6.22
CA ILE A 31 10.07 -11.59 7.53
C ILE A 31 9.33 -10.63 8.45
N ASP A 32 9.55 -10.83 9.73
CA ASP A 32 8.92 -10.06 10.81
C ASP A 32 9.97 -9.73 11.88
N SER A 33 9.68 -8.76 12.74
CA SER A 33 10.53 -8.45 13.90
C SER A 33 9.83 -8.81 15.20
N ASP A 34 10.61 -9.20 16.21
CA ASP A 34 10.07 -9.47 17.55
C ASP A 34 9.40 -8.21 18.14
N ARG A 35 9.91 -7.02 17.80
CA ARG A 35 9.32 -5.74 18.20
C ARG A 35 7.96 -5.51 17.54
N ALA A 36 7.82 -5.79 16.24
CA ALA A 36 6.54 -5.66 15.53
C ALA A 36 5.50 -6.68 16.03
N LYS A 37 5.93 -7.90 16.37
CA LYS A 37 5.09 -8.90 17.03
C LYS A 37 4.54 -8.38 18.36
N GLN A 38 5.41 -7.90 19.23
CA GLN A 38 5.00 -7.36 20.53
C GLN A 38 4.14 -6.10 20.39
N TYR A 39 4.44 -5.23 19.42
CA TYR A 39 3.71 -3.98 19.24
C TYR A 39 2.28 -4.21 18.75
N ARG A 40 2.07 -5.14 17.82
CA ARG A 40 0.74 -5.38 17.27
C ARG A 40 -0.20 -6.11 18.23
N GLU A 41 0.32 -6.76 19.29
CA GLU A 41 -0.49 -7.34 20.39
C GLU A 41 -1.33 -6.28 21.13
N PHE A 42 -0.99 -4.99 21.02
CA PHE A 42 -1.80 -3.92 21.60
C PHE A 42 -3.09 -3.61 20.81
N TYR A 43 -3.25 -4.17 19.60
CA TYR A 43 -4.44 -3.99 18.77
C TYR A 43 -5.41 -5.16 18.94
N GLU A 44 -6.71 -4.88 18.94
CA GLU A 44 -7.76 -5.87 19.12
C GLU A 44 -8.11 -6.58 17.80
N GLU A 45 -7.79 -5.95 16.68
CA GLU A 45 -8.08 -6.43 15.35
C GLU A 45 -7.30 -7.71 15.04
N LYS A 46 -8.03 -8.75 14.60
CA LYS A 46 -7.39 -10.04 14.25
C LYS A 46 -6.35 -9.90 13.15
N THR A 47 -6.61 -9.06 12.14
CA THR A 47 -5.67 -8.80 11.04
C THR A 47 -4.40 -8.13 11.54
N ALA A 48 -4.50 -7.21 12.52
CA ALA A 48 -3.32 -6.58 13.10
C ALA A 48 -2.40 -7.61 13.77
N ASN A 49 -2.95 -8.70 14.29
CA ASN A 49 -2.19 -9.74 14.99
C ASN A 49 -1.62 -10.85 14.09
N GLN A 50 -1.83 -10.78 12.77
CA GLN A 50 -1.33 -11.80 11.83
C GLN A 50 0.19 -11.70 11.62
N GLU A 51 0.78 -12.79 11.11
CA GLU A 51 2.11 -12.73 10.49
C GLU A 51 2.06 -11.86 9.22
N PRO A 52 3.19 -11.28 8.76
CA PRO A 52 3.23 -10.51 7.53
C PRO A 52 2.64 -11.29 6.33
N PHE A 53 1.85 -10.61 5.51
CA PHE A 53 1.16 -11.19 4.35
C PHE A 53 1.11 -10.18 3.20
N VAL A 54 0.82 -10.67 1.99
CA VAL A 54 0.56 -9.82 0.81
C VAL A 54 -0.95 -9.70 0.61
N ASP A 55 -1.41 -8.49 0.30
CA ASP A 55 -2.82 -8.19 0.05
C ASP A 55 -2.97 -7.13 -1.05
N MET A 56 -4.19 -7.01 -1.57
CA MET A 56 -4.57 -5.96 -2.51
C MET A 56 -5.61 -5.02 -1.89
N GLY A 57 -5.52 -3.75 -2.26
CA GLY A 57 -6.48 -2.74 -1.86
C GLY A 57 -6.06 -1.36 -2.34
N THR A 58 -6.78 -0.36 -1.88
CA THR A 58 -6.65 1.02 -2.35
C THR A 58 -5.70 1.78 -1.47
N THR A 59 -4.76 2.48 -2.10
CA THR A 59 -3.87 3.42 -1.43
C THR A 59 -4.39 4.85 -1.59
N VAL A 60 -4.42 5.62 -0.51
CA VAL A 60 -4.80 7.04 -0.52
C VAL A 60 -3.54 7.90 -0.52
N CYS A 61 -3.40 8.74 -1.54
CA CYS A 61 -2.28 9.66 -1.69
C CYS A 61 -2.63 11.05 -1.15
N GLY A 62 -1.73 11.68 -0.40
CA GLY A 62 -1.84 13.08 0.01
C GLY A 62 -0.47 13.73 0.29
N ASP A 63 -0.40 15.07 0.28
CA ASP A 63 0.85 15.79 0.58
C ASP A 63 1.14 15.87 2.09
N GLU A 64 0.21 15.40 2.93
CA GLU A 64 0.36 15.30 4.38
C GLU A 64 0.63 13.86 4.84
N TYR A 65 1.10 13.73 6.08
CA TYR A 65 1.16 12.44 6.76
C TYR A 65 -0.18 12.18 7.48
N TRP A 66 -0.92 11.17 7.04
CA TRP A 66 -2.25 10.84 7.56
C TRP A 66 -2.10 9.90 8.75
N HIS A 67 -2.45 10.36 9.95
CA HIS A 67 -2.31 9.54 11.17
C HIS A 67 -3.37 9.85 12.23
N GLY A 68 -3.98 8.80 12.77
CA GLY A 68 -5.05 8.84 13.77
C GLY A 68 -6.40 8.47 13.17
N SER A 69 -7.29 7.96 14.03
CA SER A 69 -8.58 7.37 13.61
C SER A 69 -9.43 8.30 12.75
N THR A 70 -9.41 9.62 12.99
CA THR A 70 -10.18 10.58 12.17
C THR A 70 -9.73 10.57 10.72
N PHE A 71 -8.42 10.56 10.46
CA PHE A 71 -7.89 10.54 9.10
C PHE A 71 -8.07 9.17 8.44
N SER A 72 -7.86 8.07 9.20
CA SER A 72 -8.10 6.72 8.69
C SER A 72 -9.57 6.46 8.36
N GLU A 73 -10.51 6.97 9.17
CA GLU A 73 -11.95 6.92 8.88
C GLU A 73 -12.31 7.76 7.65
N GLN A 74 -11.71 8.94 7.50
CA GLN A 74 -11.91 9.77 6.31
C GLN A 74 -11.38 9.08 5.05
N ALA A 75 -10.18 8.49 5.11
CA ALA A 75 -9.60 7.72 4.01
C ALA A 75 -10.49 6.53 3.62
N ARG A 76 -10.95 5.77 4.61
CA ARG A 76 -11.90 4.66 4.41
C ARG A 76 -13.21 5.13 3.79
N TRP A 77 -13.80 6.20 4.29
CA TRP A 77 -15.02 6.79 3.73
C TRP A 77 -14.82 7.24 2.28
N MET A 78 -13.67 7.84 1.94
CA MET A 78 -13.39 8.22 0.55
C MET A 78 -13.35 6.99 -0.36
N CYS A 79 -12.70 5.92 0.09
CA CYS A 79 -12.57 4.68 -0.67
C CYS A 79 -13.90 3.95 -0.84
N ASP A 80 -14.64 3.74 0.25
CA ASP A 80 -15.84 2.89 0.28
C ASP A 80 -17.10 3.63 -0.19
N GLU A 81 -17.28 4.90 0.20
CA GLU A 81 -18.56 5.61 0.03
C GLU A 81 -18.50 6.70 -1.05
N LEU A 82 -17.39 7.43 -1.15
CA LEU A 82 -17.30 8.56 -2.08
C LEU A 82 -16.94 8.12 -3.50
N TYR A 83 -15.94 7.24 -3.63
CA TYR A 83 -15.40 6.84 -4.92
C TYR A 83 -15.72 5.39 -5.29
N ASP A 84 -16.14 4.55 -4.34
CA ASP A 84 -16.41 3.11 -4.55
C ASP A 84 -15.23 2.40 -5.24
N VAL A 85 -14.02 2.66 -4.74
CA VAL A 85 -12.75 2.16 -5.31
C VAL A 85 -12.21 0.95 -4.53
N GLY A 86 -13.04 0.31 -3.72
CA GLY A 86 -12.63 -0.82 -2.88
C GLY A 86 -11.93 -0.41 -1.58
N ARG A 87 -11.51 -1.41 -0.81
CA ARG A 87 -11.05 -1.24 0.57
C ARG A 87 -9.81 -0.37 0.69
N TYR A 88 -9.86 0.64 1.56
CA TYR A 88 -8.68 1.37 2.03
C TYR A 88 -7.66 0.42 2.69
N ALA A 89 -6.45 0.38 2.14
CA ALA A 89 -5.36 -0.47 2.61
C ALA A 89 -4.19 0.33 3.20
N THR A 90 -3.78 1.41 2.55
CA THR A 90 -2.60 2.21 2.93
C THR A 90 -2.77 3.68 2.59
N SER A 91 -1.98 4.55 3.22
CA SER A 91 -1.79 5.94 2.81
C SER A 91 -0.33 6.22 2.46
N GLU A 92 -0.08 7.11 1.50
CA GLU A 92 1.26 7.49 1.02
C GLU A 92 1.24 8.88 0.34
N GLN A 93 2.35 9.33 -0.25
CA GLN A 93 2.50 10.71 -0.73
C GLN A 93 2.98 10.88 -2.19
N GLU A 94 3.19 9.80 -2.94
CA GLU A 94 3.83 9.81 -4.26
C GLU A 94 3.02 9.16 -5.41
N ASP A 95 2.17 8.18 -5.14
CA ASP A 95 1.61 7.29 -6.19
C ASP A 95 0.68 8.05 -7.12
N TYR A 96 -0.16 8.95 -6.59
CA TYR A 96 -1.08 9.73 -7.44
C TYR A 96 -0.33 10.65 -8.41
N GLY A 97 0.78 11.27 -7.96
CA GLY A 97 1.64 12.08 -8.83
C GLY A 97 2.32 11.23 -9.90
N THR A 98 2.80 10.04 -9.53
CA THR A 98 3.44 9.08 -10.44
C THR A 98 2.45 8.57 -11.49
N ALA A 99 1.26 8.13 -11.06
CA ALA A 99 0.18 7.68 -11.94
C ALA A 99 -0.27 8.80 -12.89
N THR A 100 -0.42 10.04 -12.38
CA THR A 100 -0.75 11.21 -13.21
C THR A 100 0.28 11.42 -14.32
N ALA A 101 1.57 11.36 -13.99
CA ALA A 101 2.64 11.54 -14.96
C ALA A 101 2.62 10.43 -16.03
N LEU A 102 2.49 9.17 -15.62
CA LEU A 102 2.46 8.02 -16.53
C LEU A 102 1.21 8.03 -17.42
N ALA A 103 0.04 8.38 -16.87
CA ALA A 103 -1.20 8.51 -17.63
C ALA A 103 -1.09 9.56 -18.74
N ARG A 104 -0.50 10.73 -18.45
CA ARG A 104 -0.26 11.79 -19.45
C ARG A 104 0.62 11.36 -20.61
N HIS A 105 1.44 10.33 -20.42
CA HIS A 105 2.35 9.79 -21.43
C HIS A 105 1.89 8.45 -22.00
N GLY A 106 0.72 7.94 -21.61
CA GLY A 106 0.18 6.67 -22.10
C GLY A 106 0.90 5.43 -21.58
N TYR A 107 1.48 5.52 -20.37
CA TYR A 107 2.23 4.43 -19.71
C TYR A 107 1.60 3.95 -18.40
N LEU A 108 0.36 4.39 -18.08
CA LEU A 108 -0.32 4.00 -16.84
C LEU A 108 -0.56 2.47 -16.78
N ASP A 109 -0.79 1.83 -17.93
CA ASP A 109 -1.01 0.39 -18.05
C ASP A 109 0.21 -0.47 -17.68
N GLN A 110 1.38 0.17 -17.51
CA GLN A 110 2.65 -0.44 -17.13
C GLN A 110 3.05 -0.11 -15.68
N TYR A 111 2.22 0.66 -14.96
CA TYR A 111 2.49 1.05 -13.59
C TYR A 111 1.90 0.06 -12.59
N LEU A 112 2.68 -0.25 -11.57
CA LEU A 112 2.28 -1.05 -10.42
C LEU A 112 2.78 -0.35 -9.15
N SER A 113 1.88 -0.11 -8.20
CA SER A 113 2.27 0.31 -6.85
C SER A 113 2.36 -0.92 -5.94
N ILE A 114 3.54 -1.16 -5.37
CA ILE A 114 3.78 -2.17 -4.34
C ILE A 114 4.30 -1.44 -3.10
N ARG A 115 3.45 -1.33 -2.09
CA ARG A 115 3.77 -0.69 -0.80
C ARG A 115 3.93 -1.76 0.27
N SER A 116 4.94 -1.62 1.12
CA SER A 116 5.04 -2.41 2.35
C SER A 116 4.77 -1.51 3.55
N VAL A 117 3.84 -1.95 4.39
CA VAL A 117 3.37 -1.20 5.56
C VAL A 117 4.44 -1.23 6.65
N SER A 118 5.01 -0.07 6.97
CA SER A 118 6.06 0.08 8.00
C SER A 118 5.53 0.31 9.42
N ASN A 119 4.28 0.78 9.54
CA ASN A 119 3.63 1.15 10.79
C ASN A 119 2.11 1.21 10.60
N PHE A 120 1.38 1.23 11.71
CA PHE A 120 -0.05 1.52 11.71
C PHE A 120 -0.29 3.01 11.53
N ASP A 121 -1.38 3.38 10.85
CA ASP A 121 -1.80 4.77 10.61
C ASP A 121 -2.67 5.32 11.74
N GLN A 122 -2.83 4.59 12.84
CA GLN A 122 -3.62 5.00 14.00
C GLN A 122 -3.03 4.41 15.29
N PRO A 123 -3.21 5.07 16.46
CA PRO A 123 -2.76 4.54 17.74
C PRO A 123 -3.55 3.29 18.15
N HIS A 124 -2.93 2.44 18.97
CA HIS A 124 -3.66 1.39 19.68
C HIS A 124 -4.53 2.00 20.82
N PRO A 125 -5.52 1.28 21.38
CA PRO A 125 -6.55 1.86 22.28
C PRO A 125 -6.05 2.65 23.51
N ASN A 126 -4.81 2.39 23.95
CA ASN A 126 -4.21 3.00 25.14
C ASN A 126 -3.03 3.95 24.80
N GLN A 127 -2.95 4.44 23.56
CA GLN A 127 -1.90 5.33 23.08
C GLN A 127 -2.50 6.61 22.53
N THR A 128 -1.84 7.74 22.79
CA THR A 128 -2.21 9.00 22.16
C THR A 128 -1.78 9.05 20.70
N ILE A 129 -2.39 9.93 19.91
CA ILE A 129 -1.98 10.17 18.52
C ILE A 129 -0.53 10.64 18.46
N GLU A 130 -0.12 11.54 19.36
CA GLU A 130 1.23 12.10 19.41
C GLU A 130 2.29 11.03 19.71
N GLU A 131 2.05 10.18 20.72
CA GLU A 131 2.95 9.07 21.05
C GLU A 131 3.07 8.10 19.87
N SER A 132 1.95 7.77 19.22
CA SER A 132 1.91 6.86 18.07
C SER A 132 2.65 7.40 16.85
N LEU A 133 2.51 8.71 16.58
CA LEU A 133 3.09 9.35 15.41
C LEU A 133 4.57 9.68 15.58
N ASN A 134 4.96 10.23 16.74
CA ASN A 134 6.27 10.85 16.91
C ASN A 134 7.26 9.99 17.73
N GLU A 135 6.76 9.11 18.60
CA GLU A 135 7.60 8.42 19.59
C GLU A 135 7.60 6.90 19.42
N ALA A 136 6.59 6.33 18.76
CA ALA A 136 6.43 4.90 18.67
C ALA A 136 7.46 4.26 17.72
N ASP A 137 8.31 3.41 18.29
CA ASP A 137 8.99 2.36 17.53
C ASP A 137 8.09 1.13 17.47
N SER A 138 7.32 1.02 16.37
CA SER A 138 6.48 -0.14 16.06
C SER A 138 7.29 -1.35 15.57
N GLY A 139 8.58 -1.19 15.27
CA GLY A 139 9.46 -2.27 14.82
C GLY A 139 9.23 -2.76 13.38
N GLY A 140 8.31 -2.17 12.63
CA GLY A 140 7.93 -2.61 11.27
C GLY A 140 8.83 -2.11 10.14
N PHE A 141 9.55 -1.01 10.33
CA PHE A 141 10.34 -0.36 9.28
C PHE A 141 11.46 -1.23 8.69
N GLY A 142 12.22 -1.93 9.54
CA GLY A 142 13.29 -2.82 9.08
C GLY A 142 12.77 -3.99 8.23
N PRO A 143 11.78 -4.76 8.73
CA PRO A 143 11.09 -5.78 7.94
C PRO A 143 10.44 -5.26 6.67
N SER A 144 9.81 -4.08 6.68
CA SER A 144 9.07 -3.56 5.50
C SER A 144 9.99 -3.34 4.29
N ILE A 145 11.19 -2.78 4.52
CA ILE A 145 12.21 -2.61 3.46
C ILE A 145 12.61 -3.95 2.84
N GLN A 146 12.80 -4.98 3.66
CA GLN A 146 13.21 -6.30 3.16
C GLN A 146 12.05 -7.03 2.48
N ASN A 147 10.85 -6.93 3.02
CA ASN A 147 9.66 -7.57 2.47
C ASN A 147 9.26 -6.98 1.13
N VAL A 148 9.29 -5.64 0.97
CA VAL A 148 9.00 -5.03 -0.33
C VAL A 148 10.01 -5.47 -1.38
N PHE A 149 11.29 -5.60 -1.02
CA PHE A 149 12.31 -6.13 -1.92
C PHE A 149 12.02 -7.57 -2.31
N ARG A 150 11.78 -8.47 -1.33
CA ARG A 150 11.50 -9.90 -1.56
C ARG A 150 10.28 -10.12 -2.47
N VAL A 151 9.21 -9.34 -2.27
CA VAL A 151 8.01 -9.40 -3.10
C VAL A 151 8.29 -8.85 -4.50
N THR A 152 8.90 -7.67 -4.58
CA THR A 152 9.05 -6.95 -5.85
C THR A 152 10.09 -7.61 -6.77
N SER A 153 11.18 -8.18 -6.23
CA SER A 153 12.21 -8.84 -7.05
C SER A 153 11.65 -10.00 -7.85
N GLU A 154 10.83 -10.86 -7.23
CA GLU A 154 10.19 -11.99 -7.89
C GLU A 154 9.24 -11.54 -9.01
N ILE A 155 8.48 -10.48 -8.76
CA ILE A 155 7.54 -9.90 -9.74
C ILE A 155 8.32 -9.34 -10.94
N VAL A 156 9.38 -8.57 -10.70
CA VAL A 156 10.22 -7.99 -11.75
C VAL A 156 10.88 -9.08 -12.60
N ASP A 157 11.43 -10.12 -11.97
CA ASP A 157 12.07 -11.23 -12.68
C ASP A 157 11.09 -11.94 -13.63
N VAL A 158 9.85 -12.21 -13.17
CA VAL A 158 8.81 -12.82 -14.02
C VAL A 158 8.40 -11.90 -15.16
N ILE A 159 8.23 -10.60 -14.91
CA ILE A 159 7.88 -9.62 -15.95
C ILE A 159 8.98 -9.56 -17.03
N LEU A 160 10.25 -9.50 -16.64
CA LEU A 160 11.39 -9.46 -17.56
C LEU A 160 11.54 -10.74 -18.38
N GLN A 161 11.31 -11.91 -17.78
CA GLN A 161 11.32 -13.18 -18.49
C GLN A 161 10.20 -13.26 -19.55
N ARG A 162 8.99 -12.82 -19.21
CA ARG A 162 7.85 -12.77 -20.16
C ARG A 162 8.13 -11.81 -21.32
N ALA A 163 8.67 -10.63 -21.03
CA ALA A 163 9.05 -9.67 -22.05
C ALA A 163 10.10 -10.26 -23.02
N SER A 164 11.12 -10.94 -22.50
CA SER A 164 12.16 -11.58 -23.33
C SER A 164 11.59 -12.66 -24.27
N ASN A 165 10.65 -13.47 -23.78
CA ASN A 165 10.01 -14.52 -24.57
C ASN A 165 9.12 -13.96 -25.69
N ASN A 166 8.49 -12.81 -25.49
CA ASN A 166 7.63 -12.17 -26.50
C ASN A 166 8.42 -11.52 -27.64
N HIS A 167 9.69 -11.13 -27.43
CA HIS A 167 10.56 -10.56 -28.47
C HIS A 167 11.37 -11.63 -29.23
N SER A 168 11.27 -12.90 -28.83
CA SER A 168 11.99 -14.03 -29.44
C SER A 168 11.14 -14.83 -30.45
N ASN A 169 9.89 -14.41 -30.70
CA ASN A 169 8.96 -14.97 -31.68
C ASN A 169 8.61 -13.94 -32.76
#